data_AF-A0A1Y1YJN1-F1
#
_entry.id   AF-A0A1Y1YJN1-F1
#
_cell.length_a   1.000
_cell.length_b   1.000
_cell.length_c   1.000
_cell.angle_alpha   90.00
_cell.angle_beta   90.00
_cell.angle_gamma   90.00
#
_symmetry.space_group_name_H-M   'P 1'
#
loop_
_entity.id
_entity.type
_entity.pdbx_description
1 polymer ?
#
loop_
_entity_poly.entity_id
_entity_poly.type
_entity_poly.pdbx_seq_one_letter_code
_entity_poly.pdbx_strand_id
1 'polypeptide(L)'
;MDCEQPLPSGRPRRLCWPEWEFKIERAIRGEKGKGGIDWLRYRELILKPLLYPWADEIARTTGRIVYIIEDNASPHVKAKRFSINERRRYNGRVRVVRWLPYSPNLNRIERV
;
A
#
# COMPACT_ATOMS: atom_id res chain seq x y z
N MET A 1 -33.01 -56.15 -28.85
CA MET A 1 -33.70 -54.88 -28.60
C MET A 1 -33.82 -54.83 -27.09
N ASP A 2 -32.97 -54.15 -26.32
CA ASP A 2 -32.38 -52.83 -26.55
C ASP A 2 -31.00 -52.70 -25.90
N CYS A 3 -30.05 -52.14 -26.63
CA CYS A 3 -28.75 -51.70 -26.09
C CYS A 3 -28.95 -50.32 -25.47
N GLU A 4 -28.81 -50.21 -24.15
CA GLU A 4 -28.78 -48.91 -23.47
C GLU A 4 -27.64 -48.06 -24.05
N GLN A 5 -27.98 -46.93 -24.67
CA GLN A 5 -27.00 -45.96 -25.14
C GLN A 5 -26.41 -45.24 -23.93
N PRO A 6 -25.07 -45.19 -23.76
CA PRO A 6 -24.48 -44.36 -22.73
C PRO A 6 -24.66 -42.87 -23.09
N LEU A 7 -24.97 -42.06 -22.09
CA LEU A 7 -25.13 -40.61 -22.23
C LEU A 7 -23.86 -39.99 -22.87
N PRO A 8 -24.01 -38.94 -23.70
CA PRO A 8 -22.88 -38.33 -24.39
C PRO A 8 -21.88 -37.79 -23.38
N SER A 9 -20.62 -38.20 -23.52
CA SER A 9 -19.52 -37.73 -22.69
C SER A 9 -19.42 -36.21 -22.80
N GLY A 10 -19.62 -35.53 -21.67
CA GLY A 10 -19.48 -34.08 -21.59
C GLY A 10 -18.11 -33.67 -22.12
N ARG A 11 -18.08 -32.57 -22.89
CA ARG A 11 -16.84 -32.02 -23.48
C ARG A 11 -15.73 -31.99 -22.42
N PRO A 12 -14.49 -32.41 -22.73
CA PRO A 12 -13.42 -32.38 -21.76
C PRO A 12 -13.30 -30.95 -21.23
N ARG A 13 -13.45 -30.78 -19.92
CA ARG A 13 -13.21 -29.49 -19.27
C ARG A 13 -11.76 -29.14 -19.60
N ARG A 14 -11.54 -28.11 -20.42
CA ARG A 14 -10.21 -27.54 -20.58
C ARG A 14 -9.74 -27.20 -19.17
N LEU A 15 -8.63 -27.79 -18.75
CA LEU A 15 -7.91 -27.38 -17.55
C LEU A 15 -7.45 -25.94 -17.80
N CYS A 16 -8.32 -24.97 -17.52
CA CYS A 16 -7.93 -23.58 -17.37
C CYS A 16 -7.10 -23.52 -16.10
N TRP A 17 -5.81 -23.82 -16.21
CA TRP A 17 -4.84 -23.26 -15.30
C TRP A 17 -4.95 -21.74 -15.48
N PRO A 18 -5.42 -20.99 -14.48
CA PRO A 18 -5.27 -19.55 -14.54
C PRO A 18 -3.77 -19.34 -14.41
N GLU A 19 -3.08 -19.03 -15.50
CA GLU A 19 -1.78 -18.36 -15.44
C GLU A 19 -2.03 -16.99 -14.80
N TRP A 20 -2.21 -16.97 -13.49
CA TRP A 20 -2.17 -15.76 -12.70
C TRP A 20 -0.70 -15.35 -12.63
N GLU A 21 -0.22 -14.70 -13.69
CA GLU A 21 0.94 -13.84 -13.57
C GLU A 21 0.60 -12.81 -12.49
N PHE A 22 1.24 -12.92 -11.33
CA PHE A 22 1.10 -11.93 -10.27
C PHE A 22 1.40 -10.57 -10.90
N LYS A 23 0.36 -9.75 -11.09
CA LYS A 23 0.51 -8.38 -11.58
C LYS A 23 1.38 -7.65 -10.58
N ILE A 24 2.67 -7.52 -10.90
CA ILE A 24 3.55 -6.59 -10.21
C ILE A 24 2.91 -5.23 -10.45
N GLU A 25 2.21 -4.70 -9.44
CA GLU A 25 1.63 -3.36 -9.50
C GLU A 25 2.80 -2.38 -9.73
N ARG A 26 3.12 -2.11 -11.01
CA ARG A 26 4.09 -1.08 -11.35
C ARG A 26 3.47 0.25 -10.97
N ALA A 27 4.24 1.05 -10.25
CA ALA A 27 3.92 2.40 -9.84
C ALA A 27 3.87 3.34 -11.05
N ILE A 28 2.91 3.14 -11.96
CA ILE A 28 2.77 3.96 -13.16
C ILE A 28 1.79 5.08 -12.85
N ARG A 29 2.21 6.32 -13.12
CA ARG A 29 1.34 7.49 -13.08
C ARG A 29 0.38 7.39 -14.26
N GLY A 30 -0.91 7.25 -13.98
CA GLY A 30 -1.94 7.51 -14.99
C GLY A 30 -1.93 9.00 -15.35
N GLU A 31 -2.33 9.35 -16.58
CA GLU A 31 -2.47 10.72 -17.05
C GLU A 31 -3.50 11.48 -16.19
N LYS A 32 -3.07 12.03 -15.06
CA LYS A 32 -3.87 12.94 -14.23
C LYS A 32 -3.34 14.35 -14.42
N GLY A 33 -4.14 15.14 -15.13
CA GLY A 33 -4.01 16.59 -15.25
C GLY A 33 -4.27 17.29 -13.92
N LYS A 34 -3.71 18.51 -13.80
CA LYS A 34 -3.81 19.45 -12.67
C LYS A 34 -3.03 19.04 -11.41
N GLY A 35 -1.71 19.22 -11.43
CA GLY A 35 -0.86 19.76 -10.34
C GLY A 35 -0.84 19.16 -8.91
N GLY A 36 -1.83 18.37 -8.50
CA GLY A 36 -1.98 17.91 -7.12
C GLY A 36 -0.89 16.94 -6.67
N ILE A 37 -0.77 16.78 -5.35
CA ILE A 37 0.10 15.79 -4.74
C ILE A 37 -0.51 14.40 -4.95
N ASP A 38 0.04 13.66 -5.92
CA ASP A 38 -0.24 12.25 -6.12
C ASP A 38 0.53 11.39 -5.10
N TRP A 39 0.07 10.15 -4.86
CA TRP A 39 0.71 9.22 -3.91
C TRP A 39 2.19 8.97 -4.22
N LEU A 40 2.57 8.96 -5.51
CA LEU A 40 3.95 8.78 -5.93
C LEU A 40 4.79 10.01 -5.58
N ARG A 41 4.27 11.22 -5.81
CA ARG A 41 4.95 12.46 -5.44
C ARG A 41 5.06 12.60 -3.92
N TYR A 42 3.99 12.27 -3.19
CA TYR A 42 4.02 12.24 -1.73
C TYR A 42 5.12 11.31 -1.23
N ARG A 43 5.24 10.12 -1.81
CA ARG A 43 6.30 9.18 -1.46
C ARG A 43 7.69 9.71 -1.77
N GLU A 44 7.95 10.11 -3.02
CA GLU A 44 9.30 10.46 -3.48
C GLU A 44 9.78 11.82 -2.97
N LEU A 45 8.87 12.79 -2.78
CA LEU A 45 9.23 14.16 -2.40
C LEU A 45 9.09 14.43 -0.90
N ILE A 46 8.18 13.73 -0.20
CA ILE A 46 7.89 14.01 1.21
C ILE A 46 8.37 12.85 2.09
N LEU A 47 7.87 11.64 1.87
CA LEU A 47 8.17 10.52 2.77
C LEU A 47 9.66 10.16 2.79
N LYS A 48 10.23 9.97 1.59
CA LYS A 48 11.61 9.49 1.42
C LYS A 48 12.67 10.49 1.89
N PRO A 49 12.71 11.73 1.36
CA PRO A 49 13.80 12.63 1.68
C PRO A 49 13.59 13.40 2.99
N LEU A 50 12.33 13.64 3.42
CA LEU A 50 12.05 14.51 4.57
C LEU A 50 11.62 13.68 5.79
N LEU A 51 10.50 12.94 5.69
CA LEU A 51 9.86 12.37 6.86
C LEU A 51 10.66 11.23 7.49
N TYR A 52 11.12 10.25 6.70
CA TYR A 52 11.81 9.09 7.26
C TYR A 52 13.21 9.39 7.81
N PRO A 53 14.07 10.21 7.16
CA PRO A 53 15.34 10.60 7.74
C PRO A 53 15.17 11.35 9.06
N TRP A 54 14.21 12.30 9.11
CA TRP A 54 13.88 13.02 10.33
C TRP A 54 13.38 12.10 11.45
N ALA A 55 12.48 11.16 11.13
CA ALA A 55 11.98 10.21 12.12
C ALA A 55 13.07 9.26 12.63
N ASP A 56 13.99 8.81 11.77
CA ASP A 56 15.13 7.98 12.20
C ASP A 56 16.14 8.78 13.04
N GLU A 57 16.37 10.06 12.72
CA GLU A 57 17.18 10.95 13.54
C GLU A 57 16.61 11.07 14.96
N ILE A 58 15.30 11.34 15.10
CA ILE A 58 14.64 11.37 16.40
C ILE A 58 14.80 10.03 17.12
N ALA A 59 14.60 8.91 16.42
CA ALA A 59 14.73 7.59 17.00
C ALA A 59 16.14 7.32 17.53
N ARG A 60 17.18 7.76 16.81
CA ARG A 60 18.59 7.63 17.24
C ARG A 60 18.88 8.52 18.44
N THR A 61 18.44 9.78 18.41
CA THR A 61 18.70 10.76 19.47
C THR A 61 18.00 10.38 20.78
N THR A 62 16.78 9.87 20.71
CA THR A 62 16.01 9.47 21.90
C THR A 62 16.21 8.03 22.32
N GLY A 63 16.79 7.18 21.46
CA GLY A 63 16.88 5.74 21.66
C GLY A 63 15.51 5.03 21.65
N ARG A 64 14.46 5.67 21.12
CA ARG A 64 13.07 5.17 21.14
C ARG A 64 12.56 4.85 19.75
N ILE A 65 11.52 4.01 19.69
CA ILE A 65 10.78 3.76 18.45
C ILE A 65 9.87 4.97 18.18
N VAL A 66 9.94 5.51 16.97
CA VAL A 66 9.11 6.63 16.51
C VAL A 66 7.89 6.09 15.77
N TYR A 67 6.73 6.62 16.14
CA TYR A 67 5.44 6.29 15.54
C TYR A 67 4.93 7.47 14.71
N ILE A 68 4.79 7.26 13.41
CA ILE A 68 4.22 8.21 12.46
C ILE A 68 2.72 8.01 12.40
N ILE A 69 1.98 9.10 12.58
CA ILE A 69 0.53 9.15 12.45
C ILE A 69 0.21 9.90 11.15
N GLU A 70 -0.49 9.22 10.26
CA GLU A 70 -0.98 9.77 8.99
C GLU A 70 -2.44 9.37 8.86
N ASP A 71 -3.29 10.28 8.43
CA ASP A 71 -4.69 9.99 8.11
C ASP A 71 -4.81 9.03 6.91
N ASN A 72 -6.06 8.69 6.56
CA ASN A 72 -6.37 7.73 5.50
C ASN A 72 -6.70 8.41 4.16
N ALA A 73 -6.15 9.60 3.89
CA ALA A 73 -6.26 10.22 2.57
C ALA A 73 -5.76 9.27 1.47
N SER A 74 -6.40 9.34 0.29
CA SER A 74 -6.12 8.42 -0.83
C SER A 74 -4.62 8.34 -1.20
N PRO A 75 -3.86 9.46 -1.24
CA PRO A 75 -2.41 9.40 -1.48
C PRO A 75 -1.64 8.64 -0.39
N HIS A 76 -2.02 8.82 0.88
CA HIS A 76 -1.32 8.23 2.02
C HIS A 76 -1.52 6.72 2.06
N VAL A 77 -2.74 6.22 1.80
CA VAL A 77 -3.02 4.77 1.81
C VAL A 77 -2.14 4.04 0.80
N LYS A 78 -2.06 4.54 -0.43
CA LYS A 78 -1.24 3.92 -1.47
C LYS A 78 0.25 4.08 -1.19
N ALA A 79 0.70 5.27 -0.79
CA ALA A 79 2.09 5.50 -0.43
C ALA A 79 2.54 4.61 0.74
N LYS A 80 1.71 4.41 1.78
CA LYS A 80 1.99 3.51 2.90
C LYS A 80 2.24 2.07 2.43
N ARG A 81 1.47 1.56 1.46
CA ARG A 81 1.64 0.20 0.92
C ARG A 81 2.97 0.05 0.18
N PHE A 82 3.33 1.03 -0.66
CA PHE A 82 4.57 0.99 -1.45
C PHE A 82 5.84 1.36 -0.67
N SER A 83 5.72 2.02 0.48
CA SER A 83 6.86 2.40 1.32
C SER A 83 7.24 1.38 2.39
N ILE A 84 6.62 0.19 2.43
CA ILE A 84 6.94 -0.86 3.42
C ILE A 84 8.42 -1.27 3.33
N ASN A 85 8.92 -1.57 2.13
CA ASN A 85 10.31 -2.00 1.92
C ASN A 85 11.32 -0.93 2.31
N GLU A 86 10.96 0.33 2.12
CA GLU A 86 11.80 1.46 2.48
C GLU A 86 11.87 1.69 3.98
N ARG A 87 10.73 1.58 4.68
CA ARG A 87 10.70 1.65 6.14
C ARG A 87 11.51 0.53 6.80
N ARG A 88 11.58 -0.64 6.18
CA ARG A 88 12.43 -1.75 6.67
C ARG A 88 13.92 -1.38 6.71
N ARG A 89 14.38 -0.42 5.90
CA ARG A 89 15.78 0.05 5.93
C ARG A 89 16.14 0.74 7.25
N TYR A 90 15.16 1.28 7.97
CA TYR A 90 15.37 1.93 9.27
C TYR A 90 15.27 0.95 10.45
N ASN A 91 15.46 -0.35 10.20
CA ASN A 91 15.57 -1.42 11.19
C ASN A 91 14.43 -1.44 12.24
N GLY A 92 13.21 -1.08 11.82
CA GLY A 92 12.02 -1.07 12.68
C GLY A 92 11.93 0.08 13.70
N ARG A 93 12.87 1.05 13.65
CA ARG A 93 12.85 2.25 14.50
C ARG A 93 11.72 3.21 14.16
N VAL A 94 11.31 3.22 12.90
CA VAL A 94 10.19 4.03 12.39
C VAL A 94 9.01 3.12 12.09
N ARG A 95 7.88 3.37 12.74
CA ARG A 95 6.63 2.61 12.56
C ARG A 95 5.50 3.56 12.17
N VAL A 96 4.51 3.05 11.44
CA VAL A 96 3.32 3.82 11.06
C VAL A 96 2.11 3.28 11.83
N VAL A 97 1.34 4.17 12.42
CA VAL A 97 0.13 3.83 13.18
C VAL A 97 -1.01 3.53 12.22
N ARG A 98 -1.81 2.51 12.54
CA ARG A 98 -3.07 2.25 11.84
C ARG A 98 -4.09 3.29 12.30
N TRP A 99 -4.49 4.17 11.40
CA TRP A 99 -5.46 5.23 11.69
C TRP A 99 -6.88 4.80 11.34
N LEU A 100 -7.87 5.23 12.13
CA LEU A 100 -9.28 5.01 11.85
C LEU A 100 -9.79 6.02 10.80
N PRO A 101 -10.64 5.59 9.85
CA PRO A 101 -11.31 6.52 8.94
C PRO A 101 -12.15 7.58 9.70
N TYR A 102 -12.31 8.76 9.12
CA TYR A 102 -13.20 9.84 9.61
C TYR A 102 -13.00 10.25 11.07
N SER A 103 -11.77 10.13 11.58
CA SER A 103 -11.44 10.47 12.97
C SER A 103 -10.47 11.65 13.07
N PRO A 104 -10.84 12.86 12.57
CA PRO A 104 -9.96 14.03 12.65
C PRO A 104 -9.78 14.50 14.10
N ASN A 105 -10.78 14.31 14.95
CA ASN A 105 -10.78 14.66 16.38
C ASN A 105 -9.68 13.98 17.21
N LEU A 106 -9.21 12.81 16.76
CA LEU A 106 -8.12 12.06 17.38
C LEU A 106 -6.76 12.58 16.95
N ASN A 107 -6.68 13.31 15.83
CA ASN A 107 -5.43 13.85 15.33
C ASN A 107 -5.16 15.20 15.99
N ARG A 108 -4.02 15.31 16.67
CA ARG A 108 -3.66 16.54 17.39
C ARG A 108 -3.46 17.73 16.46
N ILE A 109 -3.06 17.49 15.20
CA ILE A 109 -2.84 18.56 14.22
C ILE A 109 -4.12 19.32 13.84
N GLU A 110 -5.29 18.68 14.00
CA GLU A 110 -6.59 19.27 13.66
C GLU A 110 -7.12 20.19 14.78
N ARG A 111 -6.49 20.15 15.97
CA ARG A 111 -6.79 21.04 17.09
C ARG A 111 -5.90 22.26 16.98
N VAL A 112 -6.34 23.21 16.15
CA VAL A 112 -5.80 24.58 16.09
C VAL A 112 -6.33 25.39 17.27
#